data_AF-A0A533YSY2-F1
#
_entry.id   AF-A0A533YSY2-F1
#
_cell.length_a   1.000
_cell.length_b   1.000
_cell.length_c   1.000
_cell.angle_alpha   90.00
_cell.angle_beta   90.00
_cell.angle_gamma   90.00
#
_symmetry.space_group_name_H-M   'P 1'
#
loop_
_entity.id
_entity.type
_entity.pdbx_description
1 polymer ?
#
loop_
_entity_poly.entity_id
_entity_poly.type
_entity_poly.pdbx_seq_one_letter_code
_entity_poly.pdbx_strand_id
1 'polypeptide(L)'
;MEEHKDSTGAPMISVNDQLTEDAVTKLVEAGVSQISARPASNMDTFVVMEAYTDTSGAPVANKGDALTEDIITKLGQAGIPQVVLAPATPTEIACAQLCGLGHYRMRGYVTVETTDEFKKWYDEQEAALTQASGGEAPATGAVQADTSRTAGRVRAAGATSPEAGKKGKKH
;
A
#
# COMPACT_ATOMS: atom_id res chain seq x y z
N MET A 1 -8.17 1.86 -31.84
CA MET A 1 -7.47 0.67 -32.33
C MET A 1 -7.99 0.41 -33.72
N GLU A 2 -7.12 0.46 -34.72
CA GLU A 2 -7.46 0.07 -36.09
C GLU A 2 -7.12 -1.41 -36.27
N GLU A 3 -7.95 -2.15 -36.99
CA GLU A 3 -7.63 -3.52 -37.40
C GLU A 3 -6.52 -3.48 -38.45
N HIS A 4 -5.43 -4.23 -38.22
CA HIS A 4 -4.41 -4.44 -39.26
C HIS A 4 -4.65 -5.77 -39.94
N LYS A 5 -5.08 -5.72 -41.20
CA LYS A 5 -5.32 -6.88 -42.06
C LYS A 5 -4.12 -7.12 -42.98
N ASP A 6 -3.85 -8.37 -43.30
CA ASP A 6 -2.87 -8.75 -44.32
C ASP A 6 -3.36 -8.42 -45.74
N SER A 7 -2.50 -8.66 -46.74
CA SER A 7 -2.81 -8.49 -48.16
C SER A 7 -3.92 -9.43 -48.68
N THR A 8 -4.38 -10.38 -47.86
CA THR A 8 -5.47 -11.31 -48.12
C THR A 8 -6.76 -10.99 -47.34
N GLY A 9 -6.77 -9.92 -46.54
CA GLY A 9 -7.93 -9.48 -45.76
C GLY A 9 -8.14 -10.21 -44.43
N ALA A 10 -7.22 -11.08 -44.00
CA ALA A 10 -7.28 -11.71 -42.68
C ALA A 10 -6.64 -10.77 -41.62
N PRO A 11 -7.24 -10.66 -40.41
CA PRO A 11 -6.69 -9.81 -39.36
C PRO A 11 -5.37 -10.39 -38.85
N MET A 12 -4.28 -9.62 -38.96
CA MET A 12 -2.97 -10.00 -38.40
C MET A 12 -2.89 -9.73 -36.90
N ILE A 13 -3.59 -8.69 -36.44
CA ILE A 13 -3.79 -8.35 -35.02
C ILE A 13 -5.19 -7.76 -34.89
N SER A 14 -5.98 -8.30 -33.97
CA SER A 14 -7.32 -7.79 -33.68
C SER A 14 -7.26 -6.62 -32.68
N VAL A 15 -8.34 -5.84 -32.62
CA VAL A 15 -8.50 -4.83 -31.57
C VAL A 15 -8.46 -5.51 -30.19
N ASN A 16 -7.57 -5.06 -29.31
CA ASN A 16 -7.28 -5.61 -27.97
C ASN A 16 -6.45 -6.89 -27.93
N ASP A 17 -5.85 -7.36 -29.04
CA ASP A 17 -4.84 -8.40 -28.96
C ASP A 17 -3.52 -7.86 -28.39
N GLN A 18 -2.87 -8.66 -27.54
CA GLN A 18 -1.53 -8.35 -27.05
C GLN A 18 -0.53 -8.32 -28.19
N LEU A 19 0.35 -7.33 -28.14
CA LEU A 19 1.44 -7.18 -29.10
C LEU A 19 2.59 -8.13 -28.71
N THR A 20 2.47 -9.41 -29.06
CA THR A 20 3.51 -10.43 -28.82
C THR A 20 4.65 -10.32 -29.84
N GLU A 21 5.82 -10.88 -29.54
CA GLU A 21 6.99 -10.86 -30.46
C GLU A 21 6.66 -11.47 -31.84
N ASP A 22 5.86 -12.55 -31.86
CA ASP A 22 5.37 -13.17 -33.10
C ASP A 22 4.43 -12.22 -33.87
N ALA A 23 3.59 -11.46 -33.18
CA ALA A 23 2.69 -10.49 -33.80
C ALA A 23 3.46 -9.28 -34.37
N VAL A 24 4.50 -8.82 -33.67
CA VAL A 24 5.40 -7.77 -34.16
C VAL A 24 6.16 -8.22 -35.40
N THR A 25 6.66 -9.46 -35.42
CA THR A 25 7.36 -10.02 -36.58
C THR A 25 6.47 -10.02 -37.82
N LYS A 26 5.22 -10.48 -37.70
CA LYS A 26 4.24 -10.47 -38.80
C LYS A 26 3.93 -9.06 -39.31
N LEU A 27 3.83 -8.07 -38.42
CA LEU A 27 3.60 -6.68 -38.80
C LEU A 27 4.77 -6.08 -39.59
N VAL A 28 6.00 -6.39 -39.18
CA VAL A 28 7.22 -5.95 -39.88
C VAL A 28 7.32 -6.61 -41.25
N GLU A 29 7.03 -7.92 -41.35
CA GLU A 29 6.98 -8.65 -42.62
C GLU A 29 5.90 -8.10 -43.57
N ALA A 30 4.78 -7.62 -43.02
CA ALA A 30 3.72 -6.97 -43.79
C ALA A 30 4.01 -5.50 -44.16
N GLY A 31 5.17 -4.95 -43.77
CA GLY A 31 5.57 -3.58 -44.09
C GLY A 31 4.83 -2.49 -43.31
N VAL A 32 4.22 -2.83 -42.17
CA VAL A 32 3.55 -1.85 -41.31
C VAL A 32 4.61 -1.06 -40.53
N SER A 33 4.80 0.21 -40.89
CA SER A 33 5.83 1.08 -40.29
C SER A 33 5.37 1.82 -39.04
N GLN A 34 4.07 1.85 -38.75
CA GLN A 34 3.50 2.52 -37.59
C GLN A 34 2.23 1.80 -37.12
N ILE A 35 2.15 1.55 -35.80
CA ILE A 35 0.98 0.99 -35.14
C ILE A 35 0.63 1.84 -33.91
N SER A 36 -0.66 1.95 -33.61
CA SER A 36 -1.14 2.55 -32.36
C SER A 36 -1.39 1.45 -31.34
N ALA A 37 -0.44 1.26 -30.43
CA ALA A 37 -0.59 0.36 -29.29
C ALA A 37 -0.87 1.16 -28.02
N ARG A 38 -1.71 0.63 -27.13
CA ARG A 38 -1.77 1.12 -25.75
C ARG A 38 -0.65 0.44 -24.96
N PRO A 39 0.07 1.16 -24.09
CA PRO A 39 0.95 0.52 -23.13
C PRO A 39 0.14 -0.51 -22.35
N ALA A 40 0.72 -1.70 -22.13
CA ALA A 40 0.20 -2.62 -21.13
C ALA A 40 0.08 -1.81 -19.83
N SER A 41 -1.15 -1.62 -19.38
CA SER A 41 -1.38 -1.07 -18.06
C SER A 41 -0.92 -2.18 -17.13
N ASN A 42 0.02 -1.90 -16.21
CA ASN A 42 0.55 -2.87 -15.23
C ASN A 42 -0.56 -3.35 -14.28
N MET A 43 -1.67 -3.87 -14.82
CA MET A 43 -2.92 -4.20 -14.15
C MET A 43 -2.75 -5.45 -13.31
N ASP A 44 -1.76 -6.27 -13.65
CA ASP A 44 -1.27 -7.41 -12.89
C ASP A 44 -0.72 -7.02 -11.50
N THR A 45 -0.43 -5.74 -11.26
CA THR A 45 -0.13 -5.24 -9.90
C THR A 45 -1.36 -5.06 -9.02
N PHE A 46 -2.57 -5.28 -9.54
CA PHE A 46 -3.82 -5.19 -8.80
C PHE A 46 -4.53 -6.55 -8.74
N VAL A 47 -5.19 -6.80 -7.62
CA VAL A 47 -6.06 -7.96 -7.40
C VAL A 47 -7.50 -7.51 -7.22
N VAL A 48 -8.42 -8.37 -7.64
CA VAL A 48 -9.86 -8.16 -7.52
C VAL A 48 -10.31 -8.43 -6.09
N MET A 49 -11.02 -7.50 -5.46
CA MET A 49 -11.41 -7.60 -4.05
C MET A 49 -12.76 -8.28 -3.82
N GLU A 50 -13.52 -8.52 -4.89
CA GLU A 50 -14.85 -9.13 -4.87
C GLU A 50 -14.98 -10.14 -6.01
N ALA A 51 -15.91 -11.08 -5.88
CA ALA A 51 -16.22 -11.97 -6.99
C ALA A 51 -17.21 -11.28 -7.94
N TYR A 52 -16.93 -11.33 -9.24
CA TYR A 52 -17.78 -10.79 -10.28
C TYR A 52 -18.29 -11.90 -11.19
N THR A 53 -19.59 -11.91 -11.45
CA THR A 53 -20.25 -12.86 -12.35
C THR A 53 -20.84 -12.12 -13.53
N ASP A 54 -20.84 -12.76 -14.69
CA ASP A 54 -21.54 -12.27 -15.88
C ASP A 54 -23.07 -12.34 -15.70
N THR A 55 -23.81 -11.68 -16.57
CA THR A 55 -25.26 -11.77 -16.77
C THR A 55 -25.78 -13.20 -16.90
N SER A 56 -24.95 -14.14 -17.34
CA SER A 56 -25.26 -15.57 -17.42
C SER A 56 -25.00 -16.36 -16.13
N GLY A 57 -24.48 -15.70 -15.08
CA GLY A 57 -24.10 -16.34 -13.80
C GLY A 57 -22.74 -17.06 -13.81
N ALA A 58 -21.96 -16.95 -14.90
CA ALA A 58 -20.61 -17.50 -14.97
C ALA A 58 -19.61 -16.60 -14.22
N PRO A 59 -18.64 -17.15 -13.46
CA PRO A 59 -17.63 -16.35 -12.77
C PRO A 59 -16.66 -15.72 -13.77
N VAL A 60 -16.55 -14.39 -13.73
CA VAL A 60 -15.67 -13.58 -14.58
C VAL A 60 -14.34 -13.33 -13.88
N ALA A 61 -14.38 -13.04 -12.58
CA ALA A 61 -13.22 -12.87 -11.72
C ALA A 61 -13.59 -13.32 -10.30
N ASN A 62 -12.69 -14.02 -9.63
CA ASN A 62 -12.83 -14.34 -8.22
C ASN A 62 -12.08 -13.32 -7.36
N LYS A 63 -12.47 -13.26 -6.09
CA LYS A 63 -11.74 -12.49 -5.08
C LYS A 63 -10.31 -13.03 -4.97
N GLY A 64 -9.33 -12.15 -5.10
CA GLY A 64 -7.90 -12.47 -5.07
C GLY A 64 -7.28 -12.72 -6.45
N ASP A 65 -8.07 -12.80 -7.52
CA ASP A 65 -7.51 -12.97 -8.86
C ASP A 65 -6.76 -11.69 -9.28
N ALA A 66 -5.56 -11.86 -9.85
CA ALA A 66 -4.82 -10.76 -10.46
C ALA A 66 -5.63 -10.21 -11.64
N LEU A 67 -5.64 -8.88 -11.79
CA LEU A 67 -6.39 -8.23 -12.86
C LEU A 67 -5.61 -8.36 -14.17
N THR A 68 -5.82 -9.46 -14.88
CA THR A 68 -5.27 -9.69 -16.21
C THR A 68 -6.13 -9.05 -17.30
N GLU A 69 -5.55 -8.82 -18.47
CA GLU A 69 -6.25 -8.24 -19.63
C GLU A 69 -7.46 -9.10 -20.08
N ASP A 70 -7.36 -10.42 -19.93
CA ASP A 70 -8.48 -11.34 -20.18
C ASP A 70 -9.65 -11.09 -19.22
N ILE A 71 -9.38 -10.86 -17.94
CA ILE A 71 -10.40 -10.57 -16.93
C ILE A 71 -11.06 -9.21 -17.24
N ILE A 72 -10.27 -8.20 -17.60
CA ILE A 72 -10.79 -6.88 -17.99
C ILE A 72 -11.71 -6.99 -19.21
N THR A 73 -11.31 -7.78 -20.21
CA THR A 73 -12.12 -8.00 -21.41
C THR A 73 -13.44 -8.69 -21.07
N LYS A 74 -13.40 -9.72 -20.22
CA LYS A 74 -14.61 -10.41 -19.73
C LYS A 74 -15.50 -9.49 -18.89
N LEU A 75 -14.93 -8.65 -18.03
CA LEU A 75 -15.67 -7.66 -17.24
C LEU A 75 -16.38 -6.65 -18.14
N GLY A 76 -15.71 -6.19 -19.20
CA GLY A 76 -16.29 -5.30 -20.22
C GLY A 76 -17.42 -5.97 -21.00
N GLN A 77 -17.24 -7.22 -21.41
CA GLN A 77 -18.27 -8.02 -22.10
C GLN A 77 -19.48 -8.30 -21.20
N ALA A 78 -19.25 -8.53 -19.91
CA ALA A 78 -20.27 -8.72 -18.89
C ALA A 78 -21.03 -7.43 -18.52
N GLY A 79 -20.61 -6.28 -19.06
CA GLY A 79 -21.22 -4.99 -18.78
C GLY A 79 -20.99 -4.51 -17.35
N ILE A 80 -19.87 -4.88 -16.73
CA ILE A 80 -19.50 -4.46 -15.37
C ILE A 80 -18.59 -3.22 -15.47
N PRO A 81 -19.10 -1.99 -15.25
CA PRO A 81 -18.33 -0.77 -15.47
C PRO A 81 -17.44 -0.39 -14.29
N GLN A 82 -17.60 -1.03 -13.13
CA GLN A 82 -16.89 -0.70 -11.89
C GLN A 82 -16.50 -1.98 -11.15
N VAL A 83 -15.24 -2.03 -10.72
CA VAL A 83 -14.63 -3.18 -10.05
C VAL A 83 -13.78 -2.66 -8.91
N VAL A 84 -13.88 -3.29 -7.74
CA VAL A 84 -13.07 -2.96 -6.57
C VAL A 84 -11.74 -3.71 -6.64
N LEU A 85 -10.65 -2.95 -6.59
CA LEU A 85 -9.28 -3.46 -6.75
C LEU A 85 -8.42 -3.05 -5.56
N ALA A 86 -7.42 -3.86 -5.25
CA ALA A 86 -6.36 -3.52 -4.32
C ALA A 86 -4.98 -3.86 -4.91
N PRO A 87 -3.90 -3.21 -4.46
CA PRO A 87 -2.54 -3.61 -4.82
C PRO A 87 -2.26 -5.05 -4.39
N ALA A 88 -1.67 -5.84 -5.28
CA ALA A 88 -1.25 -7.22 -5.00
C ALA A 88 -0.06 -7.29 -4.05
N THR A 89 0.70 -6.19 -3.92
CA THR A 89 1.92 -6.12 -3.11
C THR A 89 1.84 -4.99 -2.09
N PRO A 90 2.59 -5.10 -0.96
CA PRO A 90 2.63 -4.05 0.04
C PRO A 90 3.04 -2.71 -0.58
N THR A 91 2.19 -1.70 -0.41
CA THR A 91 2.41 -0.37 -0.97
C THR A 91 3.12 0.51 0.05
N GLU A 92 4.18 1.19 -0.39
CA GLU A 92 4.92 2.12 0.44
C GLU A 92 4.09 3.39 0.72
N ILE A 93 4.05 3.80 1.98
CA ILE A 93 3.50 5.08 2.41
C ILE A 93 4.64 5.93 2.97
N ALA A 94 4.80 7.12 2.38
CA ALA A 94 5.72 8.13 2.85
C ALA A 94 5.03 9.10 3.83
N CYS A 95 5.82 9.66 4.75
CA CYS A 95 5.34 10.70 5.65
C CYS A 95 4.96 11.97 4.86
N ALA A 96 3.70 12.41 4.95
CA ALA A 96 3.19 13.54 4.17
C ALA A 96 3.40 14.92 4.82
N GLN A 97 3.89 14.96 6.07
CA GLN A 97 4.08 16.20 6.82
C GLN A 97 5.46 16.19 7.48
N LEU A 98 6.10 17.37 7.53
CA LEU A 98 7.38 17.53 8.22
C LEU A 98 7.19 17.24 9.73
N CYS A 99 7.65 16.07 10.16
CA CYS A 99 7.48 15.55 11.52
C CYS A 99 8.81 15.44 12.29
N GLY A 100 9.81 16.23 11.91
CA GLY A 100 11.15 16.25 12.52
C GLY A 100 12.26 15.81 11.56
N LEU A 101 13.46 15.59 12.11
CA LEU A 101 14.68 15.33 11.34
C LEU A 101 14.66 13.98 10.58
N GLY A 102 13.82 13.04 11.00
CA GLY A 102 13.66 11.73 10.37
C GLY A 102 12.68 11.68 9.19
N HIS A 103 12.08 12.82 8.81
CA HIS A 103 10.97 12.88 7.83
C HIS A 103 11.23 12.05 6.56
N TYR A 104 12.40 12.20 5.93
CA TYR A 104 12.72 11.51 4.68
C TYR A 104 13.01 10.02 4.83
N ARG A 105 13.26 9.54 6.05
CA ARG A 105 13.58 8.13 6.34
C ARG A 105 12.40 7.35 6.89
N MET A 106 11.30 8.02 7.21
CA MET A 106 10.09 7.36 7.66
C MET A 106 9.40 6.68 6.48
N ARG A 107 9.22 5.38 6.59
CA ARG A 107 8.64 4.48 5.58
C ARG A 107 7.62 3.59 6.28
N GLY A 108 6.39 3.60 5.81
CA GLY A 108 5.38 2.61 6.16
C GLY A 108 5.10 1.72 4.96
N TYR A 109 4.62 0.51 5.22
CA TYR A 109 4.08 -0.36 4.18
C TYR A 109 2.66 -0.73 4.56
N VAL A 110 1.77 -0.70 3.57
CA VAL A 110 0.37 -1.11 3.73
C VAL A 110 0.12 -2.30 2.82
N THR A 111 -0.26 -3.40 3.45
CA THR A 111 -0.77 -4.59 2.77
C THR A 111 -2.28 -4.59 2.89
N VAL A 112 -2.97 -4.80 1.78
CA VAL A 112 -4.43 -4.91 1.74
C VAL A 112 -4.76 -6.38 1.59
N GLU A 113 -5.39 -6.94 2.62
CA GLU A 113 -5.77 -8.34 2.67
C GLU A 113 -7.28 -8.49 2.51
N THR A 114 -7.73 -9.72 2.24
CA THR A 114 -9.16 -10.02 2.31
C THR A 114 -9.65 -9.97 3.76
N THR A 115 -10.96 -9.79 3.97
CA THR A 115 -11.56 -9.74 5.32
C THR A 115 -11.22 -10.96 6.19
N ASP A 116 -11.23 -12.16 5.61
CA ASP A 116 -10.97 -13.40 6.34
C ASP A 116 -9.49 -13.52 6.72
N GLU A 117 -8.59 -13.16 5.81
CA GLU A 117 -7.14 -13.12 6.06
C GLU A 117 -6.78 -12.07 7.10
N PHE A 118 -7.37 -10.87 7.00
CA PHE A 118 -7.19 -9.81 7.99
C PHE A 118 -7.64 -10.27 9.37
N LYS A 119 -8.81 -10.91 9.48
CA LYS A 119 -9.32 -11.42 10.76
C LYS A 119 -8.38 -12.46 11.35
N LYS A 120 -7.94 -13.43 10.54
CA LYS A 120 -6.99 -14.45 10.97
C LYS A 120 -5.69 -13.81 11.48
N TRP A 121 -5.12 -12.87 10.72
CA TRP A 121 -3.93 -12.13 11.13
C TRP A 121 -4.15 -11.35 12.42
N TYR A 122 -5.31 -10.71 12.58
CA TYR A 122 -5.66 -9.94 13.77
C TYR A 122 -5.71 -10.82 15.02
N ASP A 123 -6.38 -11.97 14.95
CA ASP A 123 -6.47 -12.94 16.05
C ASP A 123 -5.06 -13.46 16.44
N GLU A 124 -4.18 -13.68 15.45
CA GLU A 124 -2.78 -14.04 15.67
C GLU A 124 -1.99 -12.92 16.40
N GLN A 125 -2.21 -11.66 16.05
CA GLN A 125 -1.58 -10.52 16.74
C GLN A 125 -2.05 -10.39 18.19
N GLU A 126 -3.34 -10.56 18.45
CA GLU A 126 -3.91 -10.52 19.81
C GLU A 126 -3.32 -11.65 20.69
N ALA A 127 -3.23 -12.86 20.14
CA ALA A 127 -2.58 -13.98 20.81
C ALA A 127 -1.09 -13.73 21.08
N ALA A 128 -0.36 -13.12 20.14
CA ALA A 128 1.05 -12.78 20.34
C ALA A 128 1.25 -11.72 21.44
N LEU A 129 0.40 -10.69 21.49
CA LEU A 129 0.46 -9.64 22.51
C LEU A 129 0.14 -10.16 23.92
N THR A 130 -0.82 -11.08 24.04
CA THR A 130 -1.15 -11.72 25.33
C THR A 130 -0.03 -12.66 25.80
N GLN A 131 0.66 -13.34 24.90
CA GLN A 131 1.83 -14.17 25.23
C GLN A 131 3.06 -13.31 25.59
N ALA A 132 3.27 -12.19 24.90
CA ALA A 132 4.36 -11.25 25.21
C ALA A 132 4.16 -10.50 26.53
N SER A 133 2.91 -10.38 27.01
CA SER A 133 2.56 -9.78 28.30
C SER A 133 2.43 -10.79 29.46
N GLY A 134 2.62 -12.08 29.19
CA GLY A 134 2.52 -13.18 30.17
C GLY A 134 3.77 -13.40 31.02
N GLY A 135 4.30 -12.33 31.64
CA GLY A 135 5.53 -12.39 32.40
C GLY A 135 5.80 -11.28 33.42
N GLU A 136 4.79 -10.61 33.99
CA GLU A 136 4.89 -10.04 35.35
C GLU A 136 3.48 -9.79 35.94
N ALA A 137 3.22 -10.33 37.13
CA ALA A 137 1.98 -10.14 37.87
C ALA A 137 1.81 -8.66 38.30
N PRO A 138 0.58 -8.14 38.50
CA PRO A 138 0.40 -6.77 38.93
C PRO A 138 0.88 -6.62 40.37
N ALA A 139 2.02 -5.95 40.57
CA ALA A 139 2.39 -5.43 41.86
C ALA A 139 1.40 -4.32 42.24
N THR A 140 0.46 -4.66 43.11
CA THR A 140 -0.38 -3.70 43.82
C THR A 140 0.50 -2.73 44.60
N GLY A 141 0.74 -1.55 44.05
CA GLY A 141 1.35 -0.42 44.72
C GLY A 141 0.42 0.78 44.63
N ALA A 142 -0.26 1.09 45.74
CA ALA A 142 -1.08 2.28 45.86
C ALA A 142 -0.23 3.54 45.63
N VAL A 143 -0.49 4.28 44.54
CA VAL A 143 0.05 5.63 44.35
C VAL A 143 -0.90 6.61 45.02
N GLN A 144 -0.45 7.21 46.13
CA GLN A 144 -1.11 8.35 46.74
C GLN A 144 -1.04 9.55 45.78
N ALA A 145 -2.17 10.22 45.59
CA ALA A 145 -2.27 11.45 44.81
C ALA A 145 -1.70 12.62 45.63
N ASP A 146 -0.58 13.21 45.19
CA ASP A 146 -0.14 14.52 45.66
C ASP A 146 -0.89 15.61 44.87
N THR A 147 -1.87 16.24 45.52
CA THR A 147 -2.71 17.29 44.94
C THR A 147 -2.15 18.68 45.16
N SER A 148 -0.85 18.89 45.05
CA SER A 148 -0.25 20.23 45.22
C SER A 148 0.34 20.81 43.93
N ARG A 149 -0.53 21.08 42.95
CA ARG A 149 -0.20 22.00 41.85
C ARG A 149 -1.26 23.08 41.68
N THR A 150 -1.30 23.97 42.66
CA THR A 150 -1.94 25.28 42.52
C THR A 150 -1.11 26.15 41.58
N ALA A 151 -1.81 26.81 40.66
CA ALA A 151 -1.35 27.70 39.61
C ALA A 151 -0.29 28.74 40.05
N GLY A 152 0.63 29.08 39.15
CA GLY A 152 1.32 30.36 39.25
C GLY A 152 2.67 30.52 38.54
N ARG A 153 2.62 31.17 37.37
CA ARG A 153 3.57 32.19 36.88
C ARG A 153 4.95 31.75 36.36
N VAL A 154 5.08 31.90 35.04
CA VAL A 154 6.33 32.10 34.29
C VAL A 154 7.05 33.37 34.75
N ARG A 155 8.38 33.30 34.93
CA ARG A 155 9.27 34.46 34.83
C ARG A 155 10.56 34.11 34.09
N ALA A 156 10.93 34.99 33.18
CA ALA A 156 12.07 34.92 32.30
C ALA A 156 13.34 35.56 32.89
N ALA A 157 14.48 35.09 32.39
CA ALA A 157 15.78 35.76 32.16
C ALA A 157 16.54 36.45 33.31
N GLY A 158 17.86 36.18 33.36
CA GLY A 158 18.86 37.20 33.69
C GLY A 158 19.87 36.86 34.80
N ALA A 159 21.06 36.44 34.38
CA ALA A 159 22.40 36.82 34.88
C ALA A 159 22.64 37.01 36.40
N THR A 160 23.56 36.22 36.95
CA THR A 160 24.93 36.61 37.35
C THR A 160 25.44 35.67 38.46
N SER A 161 26.66 35.18 38.27
CA SER A 161 27.44 34.45 39.27
C SER A 161 28.14 35.45 40.20
N PRO A 162 28.36 35.12 41.48
CA PRO A 162 29.57 35.60 42.14
C PRO A 162 30.39 34.44 42.73
N GLU A 163 31.67 34.47 42.37
CA GLU A 163 32.80 33.81 43.01
C GLU A 163 33.06 34.45 44.39
N ALA A 164 33.26 33.63 45.44
CA ALA A 164 33.95 34.05 46.65
C ALA A 164 34.55 32.83 47.37
N GLY A 165 35.89 32.79 47.39
CA GLY A 165 36.69 31.70 47.93
C GLY A 165 36.63 31.53 49.45
N LYS A 166 36.99 30.32 49.90
CA LYS A 166 37.20 30.00 51.32
C LYS A 166 38.64 29.57 51.54
N LYS A 167 39.35 30.38 52.33
CA LYS A 167 40.73 30.20 52.80
C LYS A 167 40.88 28.93 53.65
N GLY A 168 41.94 28.18 53.36
CA GLY A 168 43.00 27.76 54.30
C GLY A 168 42.65 26.86 55.48
N LYS A 169 43.26 25.66 55.52
CA LYS A 169 43.70 25.03 56.77
C LYS A 169 45.09 24.42 56.61
N LYS A 170 45.93 24.76 57.57
CA LYS A 170 47.36 24.49 57.73
C LYS A 170 47.63 23.01 58.04
N HIS A 171 48.67 22.42 57.48
CA HIS A 171 49.93 22.09 58.15
C HIS A 171 51.00 21.72 57.12
#